data_AF-A0A934CPQ9-F1
#
_entry.id   AF-A0A934CPQ9-F1
#
_cell.length_a   1.000
_cell.length_b   1.000
_cell.length_c   1.000
_cell.angle_alpha   90.00
_cell.angle_beta   90.00
_cell.angle_gamma   90.00
#
_symmetry.space_group_name_H-M   'P 1'
#
loop_
_entity.id
_entity.type
_entity.pdbx_description
1 polymer ?
#
loop_
_entity_poly.entity_id
_entity_poly.type
_entity_poly.pdbx_seq_one_letter_code
_entity_poly.pdbx_strand_id
1 'polypeptide(L)'
;MKKALLSIVLLFAFVLAIQAQPQYYNYNNGTVNNMFPLNVPGGKMSQTVIPAGTFGTPSPAPAGNITKIYFRIAATYPLGPATYSTFKIMLQHVPSEFVTSGSFITGAWDTVYKRDTVTLYAAVNTWLEFTLDHPFAYNPTQPLAISMEQCGATGTTTGYSLCF
;
A
#
# COMPACT_ATOMS: atom_id res chain seq x y z
N MET A 1 -44.18 -10.02 8.69
CA MET A 1 -43.22 -10.96 8.07
C MET A 1 -42.57 -10.39 6.80
N LYS A 2 -43.31 -9.96 5.77
CA LYS A 2 -42.73 -9.42 4.51
C LYS A 2 -41.80 -8.20 4.70
N LYS A 3 -42.13 -7.28 5.62
CA LYS A 3 -41.28 -6.10 5.93
C LYS A 3 -39.96 -6.47 6.60
N ALA A 4 -39.96 -7.46 7.49
CA ALA A 4 -38.74 -7.95 8.15
C ALA A 4 -37.81 -8.69 7.18
N LEU A 5 -38.38 -9.45 6.24
CA LEU A 5 -37.60 -10.12 5.18
C LEU A 5 -36.91 -9.10 4.26
N LEU A 6 -37.59 -8.01 3.90
CA LEU A 6 -37.01 -6.93 3.09
C LEU A 6 -35.86 -6.21 3.81
N SER A 7 -36.00 -5.95 5.12
CA SER A 7 -34.94 -5.34 5.93
C SER A 7 -33.71 -6.23 6.06
N ILE A 8 -33.89 -7.55 6.17
CA ILE A 8 -32.77 -8.52 6.22
C ILE A 8 -32.04 -8.57 4.87
N VAL A 9 -32.78 -8.57 3.75
CA VAL A 9 -32.18 -8.53 2.40
C VAL A 9 -31.41 -7.22 2.18
N LEU A 10 -31.93 -6.08 2.65
CA LEU A 10 -31.22 -4.79 2.58
C LEU A 10 -29.94 -4.78 3.42
N LEU A 11 -29.97 -5.38 4.62
CA LEU A 11 -28.80 -5.48 5.49
C LEU A 11 -27.70 -6.34 4.85
N PHE A 12 -28.07 -7.49 4.27
CA PHE A 12 -27.13 -8.37 3.57
C PHE A 12 -26.55 -7.72 2.32
N ALA A 13 -27.34 -6.94 1.57
CA ALA A 13 -26.85 -6.17 0.42
C ALA A 13 -25.85 -5.07 0.82
N PHE A 14 -26.01 -4.47 2.00
CA PHE A 14 -25.07 -3.47 2.52
C PHE A 14 -23.73 -4.07 2.96
N VAL A 15 -23.73 -5.27 3.54
CA VAL A 15 -22.50 -5.95 3.98
C VAL A 15 -21.63 -6.37 2.79
N LEU A 16 -22.25 -6.74 1.65
CA LEU A 16 -21.53 -7.10 0.42
C LEU A 16 -20.81 -5.92 -0.24
N ALA A 17 -21.13 -4.67 0.14
CA ALA A 17 -20.49 -3.47 -0.39
C ALA A 17 -19.30 -2.97 0.46
N ILE A 18 -18.99 -3.62 1.60
CA ILE A 18 -17.84 -3.25 2.43
C ILE A 18 -16.58 -3.87 1.84
N GLN A 19 -15.82 -3.10 1.07
CA GLN A 19 -14.45 -3.45 0.71
C GLN A 19 -13.55 -3.29 1.95
N ALA A 20 -12.61 -4.21 2.16
CA ALA A 20 -11.58 -4.04 3.19
C ALA A 20 -10.73 -2.82 2.82
N GLN A 21 -10.79 -1.77 3.65
CA GLN A 21 -10.04 -0.53 3.48
C GLN A 21 -9.11 -0.33 4.68
N PRO A 22 -7.94 0.31 4.49
CA PRO A 22 -7.04 0.63 5.59
C PRO A 22 -7.74 1.47 6.65
N GLN A 23 -7.33 1.29 7.91
CA GLN A 23 -7.86 2.07 9.03
C GLN A 23 -7.60 3.57 8.87
N TYR A 24 -6.42 3.94 8.34
CA TYR A 24 -6.06 5.30 8.00
C TYR A 24 -5.44 5.35 6.61
N TYR A 25 -5.78 6.37 5.82
CA TYR A 25 -5.20 6.59 4.50
C TYR A 25 -5.16 8.08 4.12
N ASN A 26 -4.26 8.41 3.20
CA ASN A 26 -4.06 9.75 2.66
C ASN A 26 -4.90 10.01 1.40
N TYR A 27 -5.22 8.97 0.61
CA TYR A 27 -5.89 9.17 -0.68
C TYR A 27 -6.65 7.93 -1.19
N ASN A 28 -7.77 8.13 -1.91
CA ASN A 28 -8.60 7.03 -2.43
C ASN A 28 -9.18 7.23 -3.86
N ASN A 29 -8.75 8.23 -4.65
CA ASN A 29 -9.41 8.60 -5.91
C ASN A 29 -8.48 8.75 -7.15
N GLY A 30 -7.25 8.24 -7.09
CA GLY A 30 -6.18 8.65 -8.03
C GLY A 30 -6.29 8.31 -9.51
N THR A 31 -5.78 9.24 -10.32
CA THR A 31 -5.64 9.19 -11.80
C THR A 31 -4.19 9.01 -12.27
N VAL A 32 -3.20 9.12 -11.37
CA VAL A 32 -1.76 9.00 -11.68
C VAL A 32 -1.27 7.59 -11.32
N ASN A 33 -0.49 6.99 -12.23
CA ASN A 33 -0.08 5.59 -12.14
C ASN A 33 1.45 5.40 -11.97
N ASN A 34 1.91 4.73 -10.90
CA ASN A 34 3.32 4.31 -10.72
C ASN A 34 3.50 2.79 -10.71
N MET A 35 4.05 2.25 -11.81
CA MET A 35 4.28 0.82 -12.02
C MET A 35 5.53 0.23 -11.36
N PHE A 36 6.43 1.03 -10.78
CA PHE A 36 7.61 0.52 -10.08
C PHE A 36 7.26 0.11 -8.62
N PRO A 37 7.86 -0.97 -8.07
CA PRO A 37 8.72 -1.96 -8.72
C PRO A 37 7.93 -3.17 -9.27
N LEU A 38 6.60 -3.15 -9.16
CA LEU A 38 5.79 -4.36 -9.33
C LEU A 38 5.50 -4.73 -10.79
N ASN A 39 5.56 -3.78 -11.72
CA ASN A 39 5.16 -4.00 -13.10
C ASN A 39 6.13 -3.35 -14.10
N VAL A 40 7.43 -3.50 -13.85
CA VAL A 40 8.50 -3.07 -14.75
C VAL A 40 9.61 -4.12 -14.78
N PRO A 41 9.95 -4.70 -15.95
CA PRO A 41 10.98 -5.75 -16.05
C PRO A 41 12.34 -5.38 -15.45
N GLY A 42 12.77 -4.11 -15.57
CA GLY A 42 14.02 -3.59 -14.98
C GLY A 42 13.84 -2.83 -13.67
N GLY A 43 12.61 -2.61 -13.23
CA GLY A 43 12.29 -1.78 -12.07
C GLY A 43 12.27 -2.58 -10.79
N LYS A 44 13.43 -2.73 -10.15
CA LYS A 44 13.59 -3.60 -8.97
C LYS A 44 13.29 -2.93 -7.63
N MET A 45 13.16 -1.61 -7.62
CA MET A 45 12.94 -0.84 -6.40
C MET A 45 12.14 0.44 -6.70
N SER A 46 11.31 0.85 -5.74
CA SER A 46 10.72 2.19 -5.71
C SER A 46 10.73 2.72 -4.28
N GLN A 47 11.00 4.01 -4.14
CA GLN A 47 10.90 4.73 -2.88
C GLN A 47 9.83 5.82 -3.01
N THR A 48 9.09 6.02 -1.93
CA THR A 48 8.03 7.01 -1.84
C THR A 48 8.07 7.66 -0.48
N VAL A 49 7.87 8.98 -0.44
CA VAL A 49 7.72 9.72 0.80
C VAL A 49 6.26 10.14 0.93
N ILE A 50 5.64 9.73 2.03
CA ILE A 50 4.33 10.21 2.45
C ILE A 50 4.57 11.37 3.42
N PRO A 51 4.10 12.60 3.11
CA PRO A 51 4.34 13.75 3.97
C PRO A 51 3.70 13.57 5.36
N ALA A 52 4.28 14.23 6.36
CA ALA A 52 3.79 14.20 7.74
C ALA A 52 2.30 14.57 7.83
N GLY A 53 1.54 13.88 8.69
CA GLY A 53 0.13 14.17 8.95
C GLY A 53 -0.84 13.90 7.80
N THR A 54 -0.41 13.34 6.67
CA THR A 54 -1.29 13.18 5.48
C THR A 54 -2.21 11.96 5.54
N PHE A 55 -1.98 10.99 6.42
CA PHE A 55 -2.93 9.92 6.70
C PHE A 55 -4.14 10.48 7.49
N GLY A 56 -4.99 11.24 6.80
CA GLY A 56 -6.04 12.07 7.39
C GLY A 56 -7.45 11.48 7.34
N THR A 57 -7.65 10.34 6.67
CA THR A 57 -8.97 9.73 6.50
C THR A 57 -9.05 8.40 7.23
N PRO A 58 -10.12 8.10 8.01
CA PRO A 58 -11.31 8.94 8.26
C PRO A 58 -11.06 10.10 9.24
N SER A 59 -9.94 10.06 9.95
CA SER A 59 -9.42 11.13 10.81
C SER A 59 -7.90 11.08 10.78
N PRO A 60 -7.19 12.09 11.32
CA PRO A 60 -5.74 12.03 11.46
C PRO A 60 -5.29 10.74 12.15
N ALA A 61 -4.37 10.01 11.53
CA ALA A 61 -3.75 8.83 12.12
C ALA A 61 -2.97 9.21 13.38
N PRO A 62 -3.26 8.59 14.54
CA PRO A 62 -2.52 8.87 15.76
C PRO A 62 -1.12 8.26 15.70
N ALA A 63 -0.22 8.73 16.56
CA ALA A 63 1.04 8.03 16.82
C ALA A 63 0.75 6.62 17.37
N GLY A 64 1.59 5.65 17.02
CA GLY A 64 1.38 4.26 17.41
C GLY A 64 2.21 3.31 16.56
N ASN A 65 1.75 2.08 16.40
CA ASN A 65 2.45 1.07 15.62
C ASN A 65 1.69 0.77 14.33
N ILE A 66 2.39 0.82 13.19
CA ILE A 66 1.92 0.23 11.94
C ILE A 66 2.18 -1.27 12.03
N THR A 67 1.15 -2.08 11.80
CA THR A 67 1.23 -3.55 11.73
C THR A 67 0.80 -4.09 10.37
N LYS A 68 0.12 -3.27 9.57
CA LYS A 68 -0.26 -3.55 8.19
C LYS A 68 -0.08 -2.29 7.36
N ILE A 69 0.38 -2.48 6.12
CA ILE A 69 0.43 -1.41 5.11
C ILE A 69 -0.40 -1.82 3.91
N TYR A 70 -1.01 -0.83 3.28
CA TYR A 70 -1.94 -1.04 2.17
C TYR A 70 -1.55 -0.14 1.00
N PHE A 71 -1.71 -0.70 -0.19
CA PHE A 71 -1.31 -0.10 -1.44
C PHE A 71 -2.51 -0.15 -2.39
N ARG A 72 -3.09 1.01 -2.73
CA ARG A 72 -4.29 1.05 -3.57
C ARG A 72 -3.98 0.74 -5.03
N ILE A 73 -4.60 -0.29 -5.59
CA ILE A 73 -4.44 -0.67 -7.00
C ILE A 73 -5.17 0.34 -7.90
N ALA A 74 -4.51 0.75 -8.99
CA ALA A 74 -5.06 1.67 -9.98
C ALA A 74 -6.36 1.17 -10.62
N ALA A 75 -7.17 2.09 -11.15
CA ALA A 75 -8.44 1.76 -11.79
C ALA A 75 -8.31 0.95 -13.09
N THR A 76 -7.19 1.07 -13.81
CA THR A 76 -7.02 0.46 -15.15
C THR A 76 -5.98 -0.67 -15.15
N TYR A 77 -5.28 -0.86 -14.04
CA TYR A 77 -4.14 -1.77 -13.97
C TYR A 77 -4.31 -2.69 -12.76
N PRO A 78 -4.89 -3.90 -12.93
CA PRO A 78 -4.91 -4.89 -11.87
C PRO A 78 -3.52 -5.50 -11.71
N LEU A 79 -3.20 -5.99 -10.51
CA LEU A 79 -1.95 -6.69 -10.24
C LEU A 79 -2.12 -8.21 -10.35
N GLY A 80 -1.21 -8.86 -11.05
CA GLY A 80 -0.96 -10.30 -10.97
C GLY A 80 -2.06 -11.21 -11.55
N PRO A 81 -1.98 -12.54 -11.26
CA PRO A 81 -1.02 -13.17 -10.35
C PRO A 81 0.42 -13.06 -10.87
N ALA A 82 1.30 -12.51 -10.03
CA ALA A 82 2.72 -12.37 -10.31
C ALA A 82 3.55 -12.78 -9.10
N THR A 83 4.61 -13.55 -9.33
CA THR A 83 5.51 -14.07 -8.30
C THR A 83 6.82 -13.31 -8.30
N TYR A 84 7.15 -12.70 -7.16
CA TYR A 84 8.35 -11.91 -6.94
C TYR A 84 9.34 -12.68 -6.07
N SER A 85 10.63 -12.54 -6.37
CA SER A 85 11.72 -13.09 -5.57
C SER A 85 12.41 -12.01 -4.72
N THR A 86 12.89 -12.40 -3.54
CA THR A 86 13.60 -11.52 -2.59
C THR A 86 12.84 -10.23 -2.32
N PHE A 87 11.53 -10.36 -2.08
CA PHE A 87 10.62 -9.25 -1.92
C PHE A 87 10.75 -8.67 -0.52
N LYS A 88 10.86 -7.34 -0.42
CA LYS A 88 10.86 -6.67 0.89
C LYS A 88 10.20 -5.30 0.83
N ILE A 89 9.66 -4.90 1.98
CA ILE A 89 9.19 -3.55 2.23
C ILE A 89 9.92 -3.02 3.44
N MET A 90 10.42 -1.79 3.31
CA MET A 90 11.18 -1.13 4.35
C MET A 90 10.59 0.25 4.63
N LEU A 91 10.64 0.66 5.90
CA LEU A 91 10.11 1.94 6.37
C LEU A 91 11.21 2.74 7.06
N GLN A 92 11.14 4.06 6.93
CA GLN A 92 12.03 4.98 7.62
C GLN A 92 11.31 6.32 7.82
N HIS A 93 11.47 6.94 8.98
CA HIS A 93 11.14 8.36 9.13
C HIS A 93 12.28 9.23 8.57
N VAL A 94 11.92 10.22 7.76
CA VAL A 94 12.89 11.17 7.17
C VAL A 94 12.66 12.59 7.71
N PRO A 95 13.65 13.49 7.63
CA PRO A 95 13.47 14.89 8.02
C PRO A 95 12.34 15.57 7.24
N SER A 96 11.68 16.57 7.82
CA SER A 96 10.52 17.25 7.21
C SER A 96 10.88 18.06 5.97
N GLU A 97 12.13 18.51 5.88
CA GLU A 97 12.75 19.20 4.76
C GLU A 97 13.21 18.27 3.63
N PHE A 98 12.99 16.96 3.77
CA PHE A 98 13.49 15.98 2.82
C PHE A 98 12.71 16.03 1.50
N VAL A 99 13.30 16.70 0.51
CA VAL A 99 12.83 16.77 -0.88
C VAL A 99 13.93 16.18 -1.77
N THR A 100 13.92 14.87 -2.04
CA THR A 100 14.82 14.31 -3.06
C THR A 100 14.07 14.16 -4.37
N SER A 101 14.28 15.11 -5.28
CA SER A 101 14.06 14.85 -6.70
C SER A 101 15.29 14.15 -7.27
N GLY A 102 15.14 12.93 -7.77
CA GLY A 102 16.18 12.24 -8.55
C GLY A 102 17.25 11.46 -7.77
N SER A 103 17.15 11.39 -6.43
CA SER A 103 18.07 10.62 -5.59
C SER A 103 17.32 9.67 -4.66
N PHE A 104 17.86 8.46 -4.49
CA PHE A 104 17.36 7.51 -3.51
C PHE A 104 17.69 7.97 -2.09
N ILE A 105 16.73 7.74 -1.20
CA ILE A 105 16.83 7.92 0.23
C ILE A 105 17.79 6.86 0.78
N THR A 106 18.81 7.35 1.48
CA THR A 106 19.78 6.54 2.20
C THR A 106 19.54 6.64 3.70
N GLY A 107 20.16 5.74 4.46
CA GLY A 107 20.05 5.71 5.91
C GLY A 107 19.61 4.36 6.45
N ALA A 108 19.23 4.35 7.72
CA ALA A 108 18.79 3.17 8.43
C ALA A 108 17.32 2.87 8.09
N TRP A 109 17.14 2.03 7.07
CA TRP A 109 15.86 1.46 6.71
C TRP A 109 15.49 0.30 7.64
N ASP A 110 14.27 0.29 8.14
CA ASP A 110 13.72 -0.82 8.91
C ASP A 110 13.00 -1.81 7.99
N THR A 111 13.42 -3.07 7.96
CA THR A 111 12.82 -4.08 7.07
C THR A 111 11.61 -4.74 7.73
N VAL A 112 10.45 -4.17 7.47
CA VAL A 112 9.18 -4.54 8.12
C VAL A 112 8.44 -5.70 7.44
N TYR A 113 8.81 -6.07 6.21
CA TYR A 113 8.26 -7.23 5.51
C TYR A 113 9.33 -7.83 4.63
N LYS A 114 9.57 -9.15 4.72
CA LYS A 114 10.52 -9.85 3.85
C LYS A 114 10.08 -11.26 3.49
N ARG A 115 10.06 -11.58 2.20
CA ARG A 115 9.80 -12.94 1.70
C ARG A 115 10.82 -13.30 0.63
N ASP A 116 11.34 -14.52 0.67
CA ASP A 116 12.21 -15.02 -0.41
C ASP A 116 11.43 -15.20 -1.71
N THR A 117 10.13 -15.52 -1.61
CA THR A 117 9.20 -15.56 -2.74
C THR A 117 7.80 -15.15 -2.25
N VAL A 118 7.11 -14.33 -3.04
CA VAL A 118 5.71 -13.95 -2.77
C VAL A 118 4.93 -13.84 -4.08
N THR A 119 3.73 -14.43 -4.11
CA THR A 119 2.77 -14.23 -5.22
C THR A 119 1.78 -13.16 -4.82
N LEU A 120 1.73 -12.09 -5.59
CA LEU A 120 0.81 -10.97 -5.38
C LEU A 120 -0.27 -10.97 -6.45
N TYR A 121 -1.49 -10.66 -6.03
CA TYR A 121 -2.62 -10.39 -6.90
C TYR A 121 -3.53 -9.36 -6.22
N ALA A 122 -4.12 -8.45 -7.00
CA ALA A 122 -5.15 -7.55 -6.52
C ALA A 122 -5.93 -6.92 -7.69
N ALA A 123 -7.25 -6.80 -7.53
CA ALA A 123 -8.11 -6.23 -8.55
C ALA A 123 -8.01 -4.69 -8.60
N VAL A 124 -8.43 -4.09 -9.71
CA VAL A 124 -8.48 -2.63 -9.85
C VAL A 124 -9.33 -1.98 -8.76
N ASN A 125 -8.93 -0.80 -8.30
CA ASN A 125 -9.61 -0.04 -7.23
C ASN A 125 -9.73 -0.77 -5.88
N THR A 126 -8.93 -1.82 -5.64
CA THR A 126 -8.85 -2.50 -4.35
C THR A 126 -7.55 -2.17 -3.62
N TRP A 127 -7.40 -2.67 -2.40
CA TRP A 127 -6.18 -2.49 -1.60
C TRP A 127 -5.37 -3.78 -1.58
N LEU A 128 -4.08 -3.68 -1.93
CA LEU A 128 -3.09 -4.73 -1.69
C LEU A 128 -2.55 -4.59 -0.27
N GLU A 129 -2.82 -5.57 0.58
CA GLU A 129 -2.42 -5.61 1.98
C GLU A 129 -1.09 -6.34 2.16
N PHE A 130 -0.23 -5.81 3.04
CA PHE A 130 0.91 -6.53 3.61
C PHE A 130 0.84 -6.45 5.14
N THR A 131 0.81 -7.62 5.80
CA THR A 131 1.01 -7.71 7.25
C THR A 131 2.50 -7.70 7.55
N LEU A 132 2.94 -6.79 8.41
CA LEU A 132 4.35 -6.59 8.75
C LEU A 132 4.85 -7.72 9.67
N ASP A 133 6.12 -8.09 9.50
CA ASP A 133 6.81 -9.12 10.30
C ASP A 133 7.03 -8.66 11.75
N HIS A 134 7.15 -7.35 11.94
CA HIS A 134 7.10 -6.71 13.25
C HIS A 134 6.45 -5.31 13.13
N PRO A 135 5.95 -4.74 14.23
CA PRO A 135 5.38 -3.40 14.21
C PRO A 135 6.44 -2.33 13.92
N PHE A 136 6.05 -1.27 13.21
CA PHE A 136 6.87 -0.06 13.00
C PHE A 136 6.29 1.11 13.79
N ALA A 137 7.12 1.79 14.59
CA ALA A 137 6.69 2.93 15.40
C ALA A 137 6.45 4.16 14.51
N TYR A 138 5.19 4.50 14.30
CA TYR A 138 4.74 5.63 13.49
C TYR A 138 4.66 6.92 14.29
N ASN A 139 5.34 7.94 13.77
CA ASN A 139 5.25 9.33 14.21
C ASN A 139 4.55 10.20 13.15
N PRO A 140 3.34 10.72 13.42
CA PRO A 140 2.61 11.55 12.46
C PRO A 140 3.23 12.94 12.23
N THR A 141 4.20 13.37 13.05
CA THR A 141 4.87 14.67 12.89
C THR A 141 6.05 14.61 11.93
N GLN A 142 6.43 13.42 11.45
CA GLN A 142 7.53 13.21 10.50
C GLN A 142 7.03 12.53 9.23
N PRO A 143 7.57 12.88 8.04
CA PRO A 143 7.29 12.12 6.84
C PRO A 143 7.70 10.65 6.99
N LEU A 144 6.97 9.78 6.30
CA LEU A 144 7.23 8.35 6.24
C LEU A 144 7.75 7.99 4.86
N ALA A 145 8.99 7.54 4.78
CA ALA A 145 9.55 6.94 3.59
C ALA A 145 9.23 5.45 3.55
N ILE A 146 8.85 4.97 2.38
CA ILE A 146 8.52 3.58 2.07
C ILE A 146 9.39 3.16 0.91
N SER A 147 10.17 2.09 1.08
CA SER A 147 10.89 1.42 0.00
C SER A 147 10.27 0.05 -0.25
N MET A 148 9.98 -0.26 -1.50
CA MET A 148 9.56 -1.59 -1.93
C MET A 148 10.59 -2.13 -2.91
N GLU A 149 11.04 -3.36 -2.70
CA GLU A 149 12.12 -3.98 -3.48
C GLU A 149 11.81 -5.44 -3.84
N GLN A 150 12.31 -5.86 -5.00
CA GLN A 150 12.25 -7.23 -5.51
C GLN A 150 13.48 -7.52 -6.40
N CYS A 151 13.84 -8.78 -6.58
CA CYS A 151 14.99 -9.17 -7.41
C CYS A 151 14.57 -9.70 -8.80
N GLY A 152 13.42 -10.34 -8.91
CA GLY A 152 12.79 -10.72 -10.17
C GLY A 152 11.28 -10.91 -10.01
N ALA A 153 10.58 -10.91 -11.14
CA ALA A 153 9.15 -11.16 -11.23
C ALA A 153 8.84 -12.16 -12.36
N THR A 154 7.89 -13.05 -12.12
CA THR A 154 7.35 -14.01 -13.12
C THR A 154 5.83 -14.00 -13.06
N GLY A 155 5.13 -14.40 -14.13
CA GLY A 155 3.66 -14.38 -14.21
C GLY A 155 3.11 -13.28 -15.12
N THR A 156 1.80 -13.04 -15.07
CA THR A 156 1.14 -12.03 -15.92
C THR A 156 1.31 -10.64 -15.32
N THR A 157 1.94 -9.74 -16.06
CA THR A 157 2.23 -8.36 -15.63
C THR A 157 1.16 -7.39 -16.12
N THR A 158 0.33 -6.91 -15.19
CA THR A 158 -0.39 -5.63 -15.31
C THR A 158 -0.26 -4.86 -13.98
N GLY A 159 -0.25 -3.53 -14.07
CA GLY A 159 0.36 -2.58 -13.12
C GLY A 159 -0.11 -2.57 -11.66
N TYR A 160 0.79 -2.10 -10.80
CA TYR A 160 0.42 -1.38 -9.58
C TYR A 160 0.53 0.13 -9.86
N SER A 161 -0.22 0.96 -9.12
CA SER A 161 0.09 2.38 -8.97
C SER A 161 0.18 2.69 -7.50
N LEU A 162 1.29 3.28 -7.06
CA LEU A 162 1.27 4.10 -5.87
C LEU A 162 0.33 5.28 -6.12
N CYS A 163 -0.88 5.19 -5.57
CA CYS A 163 -1.75 6.34 -5.42
C CYS A 163 -1.17 7.20 -4.28
N PHE A 164 -0.61 8.35 -4.63
CA PHE A 164 -0.19 9.40 -3.70
C PHE A 164 -1.38 10.25 -3.26
#